data_AF-A0A8H4WL50-F1
#
_entry.id   AF-A0A8H4WL50-F1
#
_cell.length_a   1.000
_cell.length_b   1.000
_cell.length_c   1.000
_cell.angle_alpha   90.00
_cell.angle_beta   90.00
_cell.angle_gamma   90.00
#
_symmetry.space_group_name_H-M   'P 1'
#
loop_
_entity.id
_entity.type
_entity.pdbx_description
1 polymer ?
#
loop_
_entity_poly.entity_id
_entity_poly.type
_entity_poly.pdbx_seq_one_letter_code
_entity_poly.pdbx_strand_id
1 'polypeptide(L)'
;MQQQWKEAFPGPLGKLLTTTMLTIGRDVEQGCFSALYAATSPEIVEKDWNGYYFTDPGQPGKESSQASDPGLGSALWYLSELIIKDRLGQWVLFDWRPKV
;
A
#
# COMPACT_ATOMS: atom_id res chain seq x y z
N MET A 1 -1.08 2.51 -12.23
CA MET A 1 -1.78 3.65 -11.60
C MET A 1 -1.95 4.85 -12.52
N GLN A 2 -0.89 5.41 -13.13
CA GLN A 2 -1.01 6.65 -13.92
C GLN A 2 -1.95 6.57 -15.15
N GLN A 3 -2.15 5.38 -15.74
CA GLN A 3 -3.09 5.17 -16.85
C GLN A 3 -4.57 5.21 -16.42
N GLN A 4 -4.90 5.05 -15.12
CA GLN A 4 -6.28 5.02 -14.62
C GLN A 4 -7.00 6.37 -14.78
N TRP A 5 -6.26 7.48 -14.84
CA TRP A 5 -6.81 8.81 -15.06
C TRP A 5 -7.41 9.00 -16.45
N LYS A 6 -6.87 8.30 -17.45
CA LYS A 6 -7.39 8.32 -18.83
C LYS A 6 -8.77 7.69 -18.90
N GLU A 7 -9.02 6.68 -18.08
CA GLU A 7 -10.30 5.97 -17.99
C GLU A 7 -11.31 6.74 -17.11
N ALA A 8 -10.84 7.39 -16.04
CA ALA A 8 -11.69 8.21 -15.17
C ALA A 8 -12.16 9.52 -15.82
N PHE A 9 -11.38 10.08 -16.76
CA PHE A 9 -11.70 11.34 -17.45
C PHE A 9 -11.59 11.17 -18.99
N PRO A 10 -12.60 10.58 -19.66
CA PRO A 10 -12.55 10.36 -21.10
C PRO A 10 -12.50 11.67 -21.89
N GLY A 11 -11.64 11.72 -22.91
CA GLY A 11 -11.52 12.86 -23.84
C GLY A 11 -10.17 13.60 -23.80
N PRO A 12 -10.07 14.76 -24.47
CA PRO A 12 -8.82 15.52 -24.59
C PRO A 12 -8.19 15.90 -23.25
N LEU A 13 -9.03 16.17 -22.24
CA LEU A 13 -8.60 16.53 -20.89
C LEU A 13 -7.89 15.38 -20.17
N GLY A 14 -8.44 14.16 -20.21
CA GLY A 14 -7.78 13.00 -19.61
C GLY A 14 -6.48 12.62 -20.30
N LYS A 15 -6.39 12.85 -21.62
CA LYS A 15 -5.13 12.64 -22.36
C LYS A 15 -4.05 13.63 -21.90
N LEU A 16 -4.39 14.91 -21.73
CA LEU A 16 -3.47 15.92 -21.23
C LEU A 16 -2.99 15.61 -19.80
N LEU A 17 -3.94 15.34 -18.89
CA LEU A 17 -3.63 14.97 -17.50
C LEU A 17 -2.74 13.73 -17.41
N THR A 18 -3.03 12.70 -18.20
CA THR A 18 -2.22 11.47 -18.24
C THR A 18 -0.81 11.76 -18.76
N THR A 19 -0.67 12.55 -19.82
CA THR A 19 0.64 12.93 -20.36
C THR A 19 1.44 13.72 -19.32
N THR A 20 0.85 14.72 -18.66
CA THR A 20 1.52 15.50 -17.60
C THR A 20 1.93 14.63 -16.41
N MET A 21 1.08 13.70 -15.97
CA MET A 21 1.39 12.77 -14.88
C MET A 21 2.51 11.78 -15.25
N LEU A 22 2.55 11.31 -16.49
CA LEU A 22 3.60 10.41 -16.97
C LEU A 22 4.95 11.13 -17.14
N THR A 23 4.95 12.42 -17.48
CA THR A 23 6.20 13.19 -17.63
C THR A 23 6.76 13.73 -16.32
N ILE A 24 5.90 14.03 -15.34
CA ILE A 24 6.33 14.59 -14.04
C ILE A 24 6.41 13.52 -12.95
N GLY A 25 5.62 12.46 -13.07
CA GLY A 25 5.56 11.38 -12.09
C GLY A 25 6.78 10.48 -12.15
N ARG A 26 6.98 9.72 -11.07
CA ARG A 26 8.00 8.67 -11.00
C ARG A 26 7.71 7.58 -12.04
N ASP A 27 8.77 7.10 -12.67
CA ASP A 27 8.72 5.87 -13.47
C ASP A 27 8.64 4.61 -12.57
N VAL A 28 8.61 3.43 -13.19
CA VAL A 28 8.48 2.16 -12.46
C VAL A 28 9.68 1.88 -11.57
N GLU A 29 10.90 2.19 -12.02
CA GLU A 29 12.12 1.98 -11.25
C GLU A 29 12.13 2.90 -10.01
N GLN A 30 11.86 4.17 -10.20
CA GLN A 30 11.78 5.15 -9.12
C GLN A 30 10.64 4.84 -8.15
N GLY A 31 9.50 4.36 -8.64
CA GLY A 31 8.34 4.02 -7.83
C GLY A 31 8.54 2.80 -6.94
N CYS A 32 9.42 1.86 -7.32
CA CYS A 32 9.64 0.64 -6.55
C CYS A 32 10.69 0.77 -5.44
N PHE A 33 11.50 1.85 -5.44
CA PHE A 33 12.60 2.02 -4.48
C PHE A 33 12.17 1.96 -3.01
N SER A 34 11.06 2.59 -2.62
CA SER A 34 10.60 2.53 -1.23
C SER A 34 10.21 1.10 -0.82
N ALA A 35 9.61 0.33 -1.72
CA ALA A 35 9.26 -1.06 -1.47
C ALA A 35 10.52 -1.94 -1.37
N LEU A 36 11.48 -1.76 -2.27
CA LEU A 36 12.76 -2.47 -2.23
C LEU A 36 13.57 -2.13 -0.97
N TYR A 37 13.61 -0.86 -0.58
CA TYR A 37 14.26 -0.39 0.63
C TYR A 37 13.63 -1.02 1.88
N ALA A 38 12.30 -0.95 2.00
CA ALA A 38 11.58 -1.53 3.13
C ALA A 38 11.74 -3.07 3.22
N ALA A 39 11.90 -3.74 2.08
CA ALA A 39 12.04 -5.20 2.02
C ALA A 39 13.48 -5.69 2.23
N THR A 40 14.50 -4.90 1.89
CA THR A 40 15.88 -5.40 1.78
C THR A 40 16.93 -4.61 2.56
N SER A 41 16.64 -3.37 2.96
CA SER A 41 17.64 -2.53 3.65
C SER A 41 17.92 -3.04 5.07
N PRO A 42 19.19 -3.29 5.44
CA PRO A 42 19.57 -3.62 6.82
C PRO A 42 19.10 -2.57 7.83
N GLU A 43 19.02 -1.31 7.41
CA GLU A 43 18.58 -0.19 8.25
C GLU A 43 17.20 -0.41 8.86
N ILE A 44 16.30 -1.15 8.18
CA ILE A 44 14.95 -1.45 8.70
C ILE A 44 15.05 -2.23 10.01
N VAL A 45 15.97 -3.20 10.08
CA VAL A 45 16.21 -4.02 11.26
C VAL A 45 17.05 -3.27 12.28
N GLU A 46 18.13 -2.62 11.83
CA GLU A 46 19.05 -1.88 12.71
C GLU A 46 18.37 -0.74 13.47
N LYS A 47 17.35 -0.11 12.88
CA LYS A 47 16.60 1.02 13.45
C LYS A 47 15.25 0.62 14.05
N ASP A 48 14.93 -0.68 14.09
CA ASP A 48 13.65 -1.21 14.58
C ASP A 48 12.42 -0.54 13.95
N TRP A 49 12.42 -0.44 12.63
CA TRP A 49 11.37 0.24 11.86
C TRP A 49 10.23 -0.69 11.41
N ASN A 50 9.99 -1.79 12.13
CA ASN A 50 8.84 -2.63 11.85
C ASN A 50 7.53 -1.84 12.09
N GLY A 51 6.63 -1.85 11.11
CA GLY A 51 5.36 -1.13 11.17
C GLY A 51 5.42 0.35 10.81
N TYR A 52 6.60 0.89 10.44
CA TYR A 52 6.71 2.27 9.99
C TYR A 52 6.24 2.45 8.55
N TYR A 53 5.68 3.62 8.27
CA TYR A 53 5.38 4.09 6.92
C TYR A 53 6.53 4.96 6.40
N PHE A 54 6.78 4.92 5.09
CA PHE A 54 7.85 5.67 4.44
C PHE A 54 7.30 6.52 3.30
N THR A 55 7.72 7.77 3.21
CA THR A 55 7.46 8.61 2.04
C THR A 55 8.48 8.33 0.94
N ASP A 56 9.72 8.03 1.34
CA ASP A 56 10.86 7.72 0.48
C ASP A 56 11.84 6.79 1.22
N PRO A 57 12.80 6.14 0.51
CA PRO A 57 13.81 5.30 1.13
C PRO A 57 14.54 6.03 2.27
N GLY A 58 14.52 5.45 3.47
CA GLY A 58 15.16 6.02 4.66
C GLY A 58 14.46 7.24 5.27
N GLN A 59 13.30 7.64 4.74
CA GLN A 59 12.52 8.77 5.25
C GLN A 59 11.20 8.29 5.85
N PRO A 60 11.12 8.15 7.20
CA PRO A 60 9.87 7.88 7.89
C PRO A 60 8.81 8.93 7.54
N GLY A 61 7.64 8.42 7.17
CA GLY A 61 6.44 9.20 6.93
C GLY A 61 5.53 9.25 8.16
N LYS A 62 4.34 9.80 7.96
CA LYS A 62 3.27 9.77 8.96
C LYS A 62 1.95 9.43 8.29
N GLU A 63 1.19 8.60 8.97
CA GLU A 63 -0.14 8.18 8.57
C GLU A 63 -1.16 9.31 8.80
N SER A 64 -2.29 9.23 8.11
CA SER A 64 -3.43 10.11 8.40
C SER A 64 -4.05 9.72 9.76
N SER A 65 -4.80 10.63 10.37
CA SER A 65 -5.54 10.34 11.61
C SER A 65 -6.47 9.14 11.49
N GLN A 66 -7.07 8.96 10.31
CA GLN A 66 -7.93 7.82 10.02
C GLN A 66 -7.13 6.50 9.91
N ALA A 67 -5.95 6.54 9.29
CA ALA A 67 -5.08 5.37 9.17
C ALA A 67 -4.44 4.98 10.51
N SER A 68 -4.30 5.93 11.44
CA SER A 68 -3.85 5.68 12.81
C SER A 68 -4.97 5.29 13.78
N ASP A 69 -6.23 5.17 13.35
CA ASP A 69 -7.35 4.81 14.23
C ASP A 69 -7.40 3.29 14.48
N PRO A 70 -7.15 2.82 15.72
CA PRO A 70 -7.10 1.39 16.02
C PRO A 70 -8.49 0.73 15.96
N GLY A 71 -9.56 1.48 16.19
CA GLY A 71 -10.94 1.00 16.08
C GLY A 71 -11.30 0.72 14.62
N LEU A 72 -10.97 1.64 13.72
CA LEU A 72 -11.13 1.46 12.28
C LEU A 72 -10.28 0.32 11.75
N GLY A 73 -9.02 0.20 12.19
CA GLY A 73 -8.15 -0.92 11.82
C GLY A 73 -8.73 -2.28 12.22
N SER A 74 -9.22 -2.40 13.46
CA SER A 74 -9.84 -3.62 13.99
C SER A 74 -11.15 -3.97 13.25
N ALA A 75 -11.99 -2.97 13.00
CA ALA A 75 -13.25 -3.15 12.29
C ALA A 75 -13.03 -3.57 10.83
N LEU A 76 -12.05 -2.96 10.15
CA LEU A 76 -11.66 -3.33 8.80
C LEU A 76 -11.17 -4.77 8.74
N TRP A 77 -10.26 -5.16 9.65
CA TRP A 77 -9.76 -6.53 9.72
C TRP A 77 -10.91 -7.55 9.89
N TYR A 78 -11.78 -7.34 10.88
CA TYR A 78 -12.92 -8.21 11.14
C TYR A 78 -13.86 -8.33 9.94
N LEU A 79 -14.20 -7.21 9.31
CA LEU A 79 -15.07 -7.20 8.14
C LEU A 79 -14.44 -7.93 6.96
N SER A 80 -13.15 -7.73 6.69
CA SER A 80 -12.42 -8.43 5.63
C SER A 80 -12.43 -9.93 5.85
N GLU A 81 -12.17 -10.40 7.08
CA GLU A 81 -12.25 -11.83 7.38
C GLU A 81 -13.67 -12.38 7.18
N LEU A 82 -14.69 -11.65 7.65
CA LEU A 82 -16.08 -12.05 7.51
C LEU A 82 -16.46 -12.23 6.04
N ILE A 83 -16.13 -11.26 5.19
CA ILE A 83 -16.42 -11.32 3.75
C ILE A 83 -15.69 -12.49 3.09
N ILE A 84 -14.41 -12.69 3.41
CA ILE A 84 -13.63 -13.80 2.84
C ILE A 84 -14.23 -15.15 3.24
N LYS A 85 -14.55 -15.34 4.53
CA LYS A 85 -15.14 -16.56 5.07
C LYS A 85 -16.55 -16.82 4.51
N ASP A 86 -17.35 -15.78 4.32
CA ASP A 86 -18.69 -15.86 3.71
C ASP A 86 -18.62 -16.35 2.25
N ARG A 87 -17.65 -15.83 1.47
CA ARG A 87 -17.55 -16.14 0.04
C ARG A 87 -16.80 -17.42 -0.28
N LEU A 88 -15.76 -17.75 0.50
CA LEU A 88 -14.84 -18.85 0.19
C LEU A 88 -14.89 -19.98 1.24
N GLY A 89 -15.63 -19.79 2.34
CA GLY A 89 -15.74 -20.74 3.44
C GLY A 89 -14.73 -20.49 4.57
N GLN A 90 -15.01 -21.05 5.75
CA GLN A 90 -14.26 -20.80 6.99
C GLN A 90 -12.79 -21.25 6.93
N TRP A 91 -12.47 -22.21 6.06
CA TRP A 91 -11.17 -22.89 6.00
C TRP A 91 -10.12 -22.14 5.18
N VAL A 92 -10.49 -21.04 4.53
CA VAL A 92 -9.63 -20.35 3.56
C VAL A 92 -8.51 -19.52 4.21
N LEU A 93 -8.71 -19.09 5.46
CA LEU A 93 -7.69 -18.37 6.21
C LEU A 93 -6.86 -19.36 7.03
N PHE A 94 -5.59 -19.50 6.64
CA PHE A 94 -4.61 -20.33 7.35
C PHE A 94 -3.82 -19.47 8.33
N ASP A 95 -3.46 -20.03 9.49
CA ASP A 95 -2.49 -19.42 10.40
C ASP A 95 -1.08 -19.80 9.95
N TRP A 96 -0.27 -18.79 9.63
CA TRP A 96 1.10 -18.95 9.12
C TRP A 96 2.14 -18.92 10.25
N ARG A 97 1.71 -18.66 11.49
CA ARG A 97 2.61 -18.67 12.64
C ARG A 97 3.13 -20.11 12.86
N PRO A 98 4.42 -20.28 13.20
CA PRO A 98 4.96 -21.59 13.54
C PRO A 98 4.12 -22.23 14.65
N LYS A 99 3.76 -23.50 14.48
CA LYS A 99 3.20 -24.28 15.58
C LYS A 99 4.33 -24.54 16.57
N VAL A 100 4.27 -23.87 17.72
CA VAL A 100 5.20 -24.04 18.84
C VAL A 100 4.95 -25.38 19.52
#